data_AF-A0A7K0GNZ5-F1
#
_entry.id   AF-A0A7K0GNZ5-F1
#
_cell.length_a   1.000
_cell.length_b   1.000
_cell.length_c   1.000
_cell.angle_alpha   90.00
_cell.angle_beta   90.00
_cell.angle_gamma   90.00
#
_symmetry.space_group_name_H-M   'P 1'
#
loop_
_entity.id
_entity.type
_entity.pdbx_description
1 polymer ?
#
loop_
_entity_poly.entity_id
_entity_poly.type
_entity_poly.pdbx_seq_one_letter_code
_entity_poly.pdbx_strand_id
1 'polypeptide(L)'
;MKFWSIELELLGLFKDYVFAIVLALILAYVAYQQMVINRDKLRLDLYNKRFDVYTATLKFYQELIADGISSGTHKSFIEQKEASKFLFSQDLSIYQLLDELHEKSFKVKAYKENKELKHSPELYVELAKESNDVVMWSGNAIKDLSKKLEPYLNM
;
A
#
# COMPACT_ATOMS: atom_id res chain seq x y z
N MET A 1 16.44 -17.10 70.72
CA MET A 1 16.06 -17.74 69.44
C MET A 1 15.14 -16.88 68.57
N LYS A 2 14.22 -16.07 69.13
CA LYS A 2 13.31 -15.19 68.35
C LYS A 2 14.00 -14.02 67.60
N PHE A 3 15.11 -13.48 68.12
CA PHE A 3 15.79 -12.32 67.52
C PHE A 3 16.39 -12.63 66.13
N TRP A 4 17.10 -13.75 65.99
CA TRP A 4 17.65 -14.23 64.71
C TRP A 4 16.58 -14.61 63.67
N SER A 5 15.37 -14.97 64.11
CA SER A 5 14.25 -15.30 63.20
C SER A 5 13.68 -14.06 62.51
N ILE A 6 13.65 -12.92 63.21
CA ILE A 6 13.11 -11.65 62.69
C ILE A 6 14.08 -11.03 61.68
N GLU A 7 15.39 -11.12 61.93
CA GLU A 7 16.42 -10.65 60.98
C GLU A 7 16.40 -11.47 59.68
N LEU A 8 16.18 -12.79 59.74
CA LEU A 8 16.05 -13.64 58.55
C LEU A 8 14.78 -13.29 57.73
N GLU A 9 13.65 -13.01 58.39
CA GLU A 9 12.41 -12.60 57.71
C GLU A 9 12.55 -11.23 57.04
N LEU A 10 13.23 -10.27 57.70
CA LEU A 10 13.51 -8.95 57.12
C LEU A 10 14.42 -9.01 55.89
N LEU A 11 15.45 -9.87 55.93
CA LEU A 11 16.32 -10.14 54.76
C LEU A 11 15.56 -10.79 53.60
N GLY A 12 14.64 -11.71 53.91
CA GLY A 12 13.75 -12.33 52.92
C GLY A 12 12.85 -11.30 52.23
N LEU A 13 12.17 -10.46 53.02
CA LEU A 13 11.32 -9.39 52.50
C LEU A 13 12.12 -8.40 51.64
N PHE A 14 13.30 -7.96 52.09
CA PHE A 14 14.15 -7.04 51.32
C PHE A 14 14.56 -7.63 49.96
N LYS A 15 14.89 -8.92 49.92
CA LYS A 15 15.22 -9.63 48.68
C LYS A 15 14.03 -9.67 47.71
N ASP A 16 12.81 -9.89 48.21
CA ASP A 16 11.60 -9.93 47.40
C ASP A 16 11.26 -8.54 46.82
N TYR A 17 11.42 -7.47 47.60
CA TYR A 17 11.24 -6.10 47.11
C TYR A 17 12.28 -5.73 46.04
N VAL A 18 13.55 -6.06 46.27
CA VAL A 18 14.61 -5.82 45.27
C VAL A 18 14.32 -6.61 43.99
N PHE A 19 13.91 -7.88 44.10
CA PHE A 19 13.53 -8.69 42.95
C PHE A 19 12.35 -8.09 42.20
N ALA A 20 11.30 -7.64 42.91
CA ALA A 20 10.14 -7.00 42.31
C ALA A 20 10.51 -5.71 41.57
N ILE A 21 11.39 -4.88 42.13
CA ILE A 21 11.89 -3.65 41.49
C ILE A 21 12.69 -3.99 40.23
N VAL A 22 13.60 -4.97 40.29
CA VAL A 22 14.38 -5.41 39.12
C VAL A 22 13.46 -5.95 38.03
N LEU A 23 12.46 -6.77 38.40
CA LEU A 23 11.48 -7.29 37.45
C LEU A 23 10.66 -6.16 36.82
N ALA A 24 10.22 -5.18 37.62
CA ALA A 24 9.49 -4.02 37.12
C ALA A 24 10.32 -3.20 36.13
N LEU A 25 11.61 -2.99 36.40
CA LEU A 25 12.52 -2.29 35.48
C LEU A 25 12.71 -3.07 34.17
N ILE A 26 12.86 -4.40 34.23
CA ILE A 26 12.94 -5.25 33.04
C ILE A 26 11.64 -5.16 32.22
N LEU A 27 10.48 -5.26 32.87
CA LEU A 27 9.19 -5.15 32.20
C LEU A 27 8.98 -3.77 31.56
N ALA A 28 9.37 -2.70 32.25
CA ALA A 28 9.34 -1.34 31.70
C ALA A 28 10.24 -1.21 30.46
N TYR A 29 11.44 -1.81 30.51
CA TYR A 29 12.35 -1.83 29.37
C TYR A 29 11.79 -2.63 28.18
N VAL A 30 11.24 -3.82 28.43
CA VAL A 30 10.59 -4.63 27.38
C VAL A 30 9.40 -3.88 26.77
N ALA A 31 8.56 -3.25 27.59
CA ALA A 31 7.42 -2.47 27.11
C ALA A 31 7.87 -1.29 26.23
N TYR A 32 8.94 -0.60 26.62
CA TYR A 32 9.54 0.46 25.81
C TYR A 32 10.04 -0.06 24.45
N GLN A 33 10.76 -1.19 24.45
CA GLN A 33 11.21 -1.83 23.22
C GLN A 33 10.03 -2.24 22.31
N GLN A 34 8.97 -2.80 22.90
CA GLN A 34 7.76 -3.18 22.16
C GLN A 34 7.09 -1.97 21.49
N MET A 35 7.04 -0.83 22.19
CA MET A 35 6.51 0.42 21.65
C MET A 35 7.33 0.92 20.45
N VAL A 36 8.67 0.87 20.54
CA VAL A 36 9.55 1.27 19.45
C VAL A 36 9.36 0.35 18.23
N ILE A 37 9.37 -0.96 18.43
CA ILE A 37 9.16 -1.96 17.36
C ILE A 37 7.81 -1.77 16.68
N ASN A 38 6.73 -1.54 17.45
CA ASN A 38 5.40 -1.36 16.89
C ASN A 38 5.30 -0.08 16.06
N ARG A 39 5.98 1.00 16.47
CA ARG A 39 6.04 2.24 15.69
C ARG A 39 6.75 2.02 14.35
N ASP A 40 7.86 1.31 14.34
CA ASP A 40 8.62 1.05 13.12
C ASP A 40 7.87 0.09 12.18
N LYS A 41 7.16 -0.90 12.74
CA LYS A 41 6.24 -1.76 11.97
C LYS A 41 5.12 -0.96 11.32
N LEU A 42 4.51 0.00 12.03
CA LEU A 42 3.45 0.84 11.48
C LEU A 42 3.95 1.68 10.29
N ARG A 43 5.18 2.20 10.37
CA ARG A 43 5.83 2.93 9.26
C ARG A 43 6.06 2.02 8.06
N LEU A 44 6.59 0.82 8.29
CA LEU A 44 6.82 -0.17 7.24
C LEU A 44 5.51 -0.62 6.58
N ASP A 45 4.46 -0.86 7.35
CA ASP A 45 3.15 -1.24 6.82
C ASP A 45 2.57 -0.11 5.96
N LEU A 46 2.64 1.14 6.43
CA LEU A 46 2.20 2.29 5.65
C LEU A 46 2.99 2.43 4.33
N TYR A 47 4.31 2.25 4.37
CA TYR A 47 5.15 2.22 3.17
C TYR A 47 4.69 1.14 2.19
N ASN A 48 4.51 -0.10 2.67
CA ASN A 48 4.09 -1.22 1.82
C ASN A 48 2.73 -0.94 1.18
N LYS A 49 1.76 -0.43 1.95
CA LYS A 49 0.44 -0.06 1.42
C LYS A 49 0.51 1.01 0.33
N ARG A 50 1.39 2.00 0.48
CA ARG A 50 1.59 3.04 -0.54
C ARG A 50 2.27 2.48 -1.78
N PHE A 51 3.22 1.57 -1.62
CA PHE A 51 3.91 0.92 -2.72
C PHE A 51 3.00 -0.08 -3.47
N ASP A 52 2.07 -0.73 -2.78
CA ASP A 52 1.05 -1.60 -3.38
C ASP A 52 0.20 -0.87 -4.42
N VAL A 53 -0.09 0.42 -4.20
CA VAL A 53 -0.80 1.26 -5.19
C VAL A 53 0.00 1.38 -6.49
N TYR A 54 1.32 1.60 -6.39
CA TYR A 54 2.19 1.64 -7.56
C TYR A 54 2.23 0.31 -8.29
N THR A 55 2.47 -0.79 -7.57
CA THR A 55 2.66 -2.12 -8.19
C THR A 55 1.38 -2.63 -8.83
N ALA A 56 0.21 -2.42 -8.21
CA ALA A 56 -1.07 -2.77 -8.80
C ALA A 56 -1.37 -1.96 -10.07
N THR A 57 -1.06 -0.66 -10.06
CA THR A 57 -1.24 0.21 -11.24
C THR A 57 -0.30 -0.19 -12.37
N LEU A 58 0.97 -0.50 -12.06
CA LEU A 58 1.93 -0.96 -13.05
C LEU A 58 1.50 -2.28 -13.69
N LYS A 59 1.02 -3.23 -12.88
CA LYS A 59 0.50 -4.51 -13.37
C LYS A 59 -0.74 -4.32 -14.24
N PHE A 60 -1.65 -3.43 -13.82
CA PHE A 60 -2.82 -3.06 -14.61
C PHE A 60 -2.43 -2.49 -15.98
N TYR A 61 -1.47 -1.57 -16.02
CA TYR A 61 -0.95 -1.03 -17.27
C TYR A 61 -0.29 -2.09 -18.16
N GLN A 62 0.51 -3.01 -17.59
CA GLN A 62 1.13 -4.11 -18.33
C GLN A 62 0.10 -5.01 -19.01
N GLU A 63 -0.99 -5.34 -18.31
CA GLU A 63 -2.08 -6.13 -18.89
C GLU A 63 -2.94 -5.31 -19.88
N LEU A 64 -3.09 -4.00 -19.63
CA LEU A 64 -3.77 -3.07 -20.53
C LEU A 64 -3.06 -2.97 -21.89
N ILE A 65 -1.73 -3.03 -21.96
CA ILE A 65 -1.00 -3.02 -23.23
C ILE A 65 -0.86 -4.40 -23.88
N ALA A 66 -1.02 -5.48 -23.11
CA ALA A 66 -0.98 -6.86 -23.60
C ALA A 66 -2.30 -7.24 -24.30
N ASP A 67 -2.75 -8.50 -24.22
CA ASP A 67 -3.99 -8.95 -24.89
C ASP A 67 -5.28 -8.64 -24.12
N GLY A 68 -5.17 -8.15 -22.88
CA GLY A 68 -6.33 -7.81 -22.04
C GLY A 68 -6.03 -7.86 -20.55
N ILE A 69 -6.95 -7.28 -19.77
CA ILE A 69 -6.83 -7.21 -18.31
C ILE A 69 -7.57 -8.39 -17.69
N SER A 70 -6.86 -9.16 -16.87
CA SER A 70 -7.44 -10.24 -16.09
C SER A 70 -8.34 -9.70 -14.98
N SER A 71 -9.40 -10.46 -14.63
CA SER A 71 -10.32 -10.07 -13.56
C SER A 71 -9.61 -9.81 -12.21
N GLY A 72 -8.59 -10.62 -11.89
CA GLY A 72 -7.79 -10.45 -10.67
C GLY A 72 -7.00 -9.14 -10.65
N THR A 73 -6.35 -8.78 -11.77
CA THR A 73 -5.60 -7.53 -11.88
C THR A 73 -6.54 -6.32 -11.90
N HIS A 74 -7.67 -6.39 -12.60
CA HIS A 74 -8.69 -5.34 -12.57
C HIS A 74 -9.19 -5.10 -11.15
N LYS A 75 -9.58 -6.17 -10.44
CA LYS A 75 -10.07 -6.07 -9.06
C LYS A 75 -9.02 -5.46 -8.13
N SER A 76 -7.78 -5.97 -8.17
CA SER A 76 -6.68 -5.46 -7.36
C SER A 76 -6.41 -3.97 -7.62
N PHE A 77 -6.42 -3.55 -8.89
CA PHE A 77 -6.27 -2.16 -9.26
C PHE A 77 -7.39 -1.27 -8.68
N ILE A 78 -8.66 -1.70 -8.76
CA ILE A 78 -9.78 -0.94 -8.18
C ILE A 78 -9.65 -0.84 -6.66
N GLU A 79 -9.30 -1.93 -5.97
CA GLU A 79 -9.08 -1.91 -4.53
C GLU A 79 -7.99 -0.90 -4.14
N GLN A 80 -6.87 -0.89 -4.86
CA GLN A 80 -5.78 0.06 -4.61
C GLN A 80 -6.13 1.49 -5.01
N LYS A 81 -6.88 1.69 -6.09
CA LYS A 81 -7.43 2.99 -6.49
C LYS A 81 -8.26 3.58 -5.36
N GLU A 82 -9.25 2.85 -4.86
CA GLU A 82 -10.11 3.33 -3.78
C GLU A 82 -9.33 3.52 -2.46
N ALA A 83 -8.39 2.64 -2.15
CA ALA A 83 -7.51 2.79 -0.98
C ALA A 83 -6.63 4.04 -1.06
N SER A 84 -6.19 4.43 -2.26
CA SER A 84 -5.33 5.61 -2.46
C SER A 84 -5.96 6.91 -1.94
N LYS A 85 -7.30 7.03 -2.00
CA LYS A 85 -8.05 8.18 -1.46
C LYS A 85 -7.80 8.40 0.03
N PHE A 86 -7.61 7.31 0.78
CA PHE A 86 -7.36 7.35 2.22
C PHE A 86 -5.86 7.42 2.53
N LEU A 87 -5.05 6.63 1.82
CA LEU A 87 -3.59 6.57 2.00
C LEU A 87 -2.90 7.90 1.69
N PHE A 88 -3.45 8.67 0.75
CA PHE A 88 -2.96 9.97 0.31
C PHE A 88 -4.02 11.05 0.51
N SER A 89 -4.72 11.04 1.64
CA SER A 89 -5.81 11.98 1.94
C SER A 89 -5.44 13.47 1.80
N GLN A 90 -4.16 13.82 1.87
CA GLN A 90 -3.65 15.19 1.66
C GLN A 90 -3.40 15.53 0.18
N ASP A 91 -3.30 14.53 -0.70
CA ASP A 91 -3.09 14.69 -2.14
C ASP A 91 -4.06 13.80 -2.93
N LEU A 92 -5.25 14.35 -3.20
CA LEU A 92 -6.27 13.69 -4.01
C LEU A 92 -5.88 13.53 -5.48
N SER A 93 -4.82 14.19 -5.95
CA SER A 93 -4.41 14.11 -7.35
C SER A 93 -3.89 12.70 -7.72
N ILE A 94 -3.41 11.93 -6.74
CA ILE A 94 -3.06 10.52 -6.93
C ILE A 94 -4.33 9.72 -7.27
N TYR A 95 -5.38 9.84 -6.45
CA TYR A 95 -6.65 9.17 -6.70
C TYR A 95 -7.24 9.56 -8.07
N GLN A 96 -7.27 10.86 -8.38
CA GLN A 96 -7.80 11.36 -9.65
C GLN A 96 -7.05 10.80 -10.86
N LEU A 97 -5.73 10.69 -10.79
CA LEU A 97 -4.91 10.12 -11.86
C LEU A 97 -5.24 8.63 -12.08
N LEU A 98 -5.41 7.87 -11.00
CA LEU A 98 -5.76 6.45 -11.06
C LEU A 98 -7.20 6.25 -11.58
N ASP A 99 -8.11 7.14 -11.21
CA ASP A 99 -9.50 7.13 -11.68
C ASP A 99 -9.59 7.45 -13.17
N GLU A 100 -8.87 8.48 -13.63
CA GLU A 100 -8.77 8.82 -15.05
C GLU A 100 -8.14 7.66 -15.87
N LEU A 101 -7.13 6.98 -15.31
CA LEU A 101 -6.55 5.78 -15.92
C LEU A 101 -7.57 4.65 -16.04
N HIS A 102 -8.38 4.44 -15.00
CA HIS A 102 -9.45 3.44 -15.02
C HIS A 102 -10.48 3.77 -16.11
N GLU A 103 -10.98 4.99 -16.16
CA GLU A 103 -11.98 5.41 -17.14
C GLU A 103 -11.48 5.29 -18.58
N LYS A 104 -10.27 5.77 -18.87
CA LYS A 104 -9.71 5.70 -20.24
C LYS A 104 -9.43 4.26 -20.67
N SER A 105 -9.08 3.37 -19.74
CA SER A 105 -8.80 1.96 -20.05
C SER A 105 -9.95 1.23 -20.76
N PHE A 106 -11.20 1.69 -20.56
CA PHE A 106 -12.37 1.12 -21.23
C PHE A 106 -12.32 1.28 -22.75
N LYS A 107 -11.67 2.33 -23.29
CA LYS A 107 -11.48 2.50 -24.73
C LYS A 107 -10.58 1.41 -25.32
N VAL A 108 -9.51 1.05 -24.61
CA VAL A 108 -8.61 -0.04 -25.02
C VAL A 108 -9.33 -1.39 -24.97
N LYS A 109 -10.12 -1.61 -23.91
CA LYS A 109 -10.95 -2.81 -23.77
C LYS A 109 -11.96 -2.91 -24.92
N ALA A 110 -12.66 -1.82 -25.21
CA ALA A 110 -13.62 -1.77 -26.31
C ALA A 110 -12.97 -2.11 -27.66
N TYR A 111 -11.81 -1.56 -27.97
CA TYR A 111 -11.07 -1.90 -29.19
C TYR A 111 -10.71 -3.39 -29.28
N LYS A 112 -10.23 -3.99 -28.19
CA LYS A 112 -9.79 -5.40 -28.17
C LYS A 112 -10.94 -6.40 -28.27
N GLU A 113 -12.08 -6.08 -27.65
CA GLU A 113 -13.24 -6.97 -27.58
C GLU A 113 -14.15 -6.87 -28.82
N ASN A 114 -14.24 -5.69 -29.45
CA ASN A 114 -15.17 -5.45 -30.57
C ASN A 114 -14.55 -5.75 -31.94
N LYS A 115 -14.04 -6.97 -32.13
CA LYS A 115 -13.43 -7.41 -33.41
C LYS A 115 -14.42 -7.44 -34.57
N GLU A 116 -15.72 -7.54 -34.30
CA GLU A 116 -16.79 -7.48 -35.30
C GLU A 116 -16.87 -6.12 -36.01
N LEU A 117 -16.36 -5.05 -35.39
CA LEU A 117 -16.32 -3.71 -36.00
C LEU A 117 -15.31 -3.62 -37.16
N LYS A 118 -14.50 -4.66 -37.41
CA LYS A 118 -13.66 -4.75 -38.61
C LYS A 118 -14.45 -4.67 -39.92
N HIS A 119 -15.75 -4.95 -39.89
CA HIS A 119 -16.65 -4.79 -41.03
C HIS A 119 -17.00 -3.32 -41.34
N SER A 120 -16.68 -2.39 -40.44
CA SER A 120 -16.74 -0.94 -40.67
C SER A 120 -15.33 -0.33 -40.52
N PRO A 121 -14.57 -0.21 -41.62
CA PRO A 121 -13.17 0.22 -41.57
C PRO A 121 -12.94 1.58 -40.89
N GLU A 122 -13.85 2.53 -41.10
CA GLU A 122 -13.75 3.87 -40.52
C GLU A 122 -13.86 3.83 -38.98
N LEU A 123 -14.89 3.15 -38.45
CA LEU A 123 -15.08 3.00 -37.00
C LEU A 123 -13.96 2.20 -36.36
N TYR A 124 -13.45 1.17 -37.04
CA TYR A 124 -12.35 0.36 -36.52
C TYR A 124 -11.04 1.16 -36.43
N VAL A 125 -10.72 1.98 -37.45
CA VAL A 125 -9.53 2.85 -37.46
C VAL A 125 -9.62 3.91 -36.37
N GLU A 126 -10.80 4.51 -36.16
CA GLU A 126 -11.03 5.50 -35.09
C GLU A 126 -10.81 4.87 -33.71
N LEU A 127 -11.43 3.72 -33.43
CA LEU A 127 -11.24 2.99 -32.17
C LEU A 127 -9.79 2.57 -31.93
N ALA A 128 -9.09 2.12 -32.98
CA ALA A 128 -7.68 1.76 -32.89
C ALA A 128 -6.82 2.98 -32.50
N LYS A 129 -7.10 4.15 -33.10
CA LYS A 129 -6.42 5.40 -32.78
C LYS A 129 -6.68 5.82 -31.33
N GLU A 130 -7.94 5.84 -30.90
CA GLU A 130 -8.30 6.19 -29.52
C GLU A 130 -7.63 5.24 -28.50
N SER A 131 -7.64 3.94 -28.79
CA SER A 131 -6.97 2.94 -27.95
C SER A 131 -5.47 3.20 -27.85
N ASN A 132 -4.81 3.54 -28.96
CA ASN A 132 -3.38 3.83 -28.98
C ASN A 132 -3.04 5.10 -28.20
N ASP A 133 -3.85 6.15 -28.35
CA ASP A 133 -3.71 7.41 -27.61
C ASP A 133 -3.82 7.17 -26.09
N VAL A 134 -4.76 6.33 -25.66
CA VAL A 134 -4.91 5.93 -24.26
C VAL A 134 -3.70 5.13 -23.78
N VAL A 135 -3.19 4.18 -24.55
CA VAL A 135 -2.00 3.41 -24.16
C VAL A 135 -0.80 4.35 -23.95
N MET A 136 -0.57 5.27 -24.88
CA MET A 136 0.51 6.27 -24.78
C MET A 136 0.34 7.19 -23.57
N TRP A 137 -0.88 7.70 -23.35
CA TRP A 137 -1.20 8.52 -22.18
C TRP A 137 -1.00 7.73 -20.88
N SER A 138 -1.42 6.47 -20.84
CA SER A 138 -1.29 5.61 -19.66
C SER A 138 0.17 5.40 -19.27
N GLY A 139 1.06 5.21 -20.26
CA GLY A 139 2.50 5.13 -20.01
C GLY A 139 3.09 6.39 -19.35
N ASN A 140 2.56 7.57 -19.68
CA ASN A 140 2.94 8.82 -19.01
C ASN A 140 2.30 8.93 -17.61
N ALA A 141 1.03 8.52 -17.46
CA ALA A 141 0.36 8.48 -16.17
C ALA A 141 1.11 7.62 -15.15
N ILE A 142 1.69 6.48 -15.54
CA ILE A 142 2.54 5.66 -14.66
C ILE A 142 3.80 6.42 -14.20
N LYS A 143 4.44 7.18 -15.11
CA LYS A 143 5.61 8.00 -14.75
C LYS A 143 5.25 9.12 -13.78
N ASP A 144 4.10 9.76 -14.02
CA ASP A 144 3.62 10.83 -13.15
C ASP A 144 3.18 10.31 -11.79
N LEU A 145 2.57 9.13 -11.74
CA LEU A 145 2.27 8.43 -10.49
C LEU A 145 3.55 8.15 -9.70
N SER A 146 4.59 7.63 -10.35
CA SER A 146 5.88 7.36 -9.68
C SER A 146 6.46 8.62 -9.02
N LYS A 147 6.43 9.77 -9.71
CA LYS A 147 6.87 11.06 -9.15
C LYS A 147 5.98 11.53 -7.99
N LYS A 148 4.66 11.37 -8.11
CA LYS A 148 3.72 11.74 -7.04
C LYS A 148 3.89 10.88 -5.79
N LEU A 149 4.29 9.62 -5.94
CA LEU A 149 4.52 8.70 -4.83
C LEU A 149 5.89 8.88 -4.15
N GLU A 150 6.88 9.45 -4.83
CA GLU A 150 8.25 9.62 -4.32
C GLU A 150 8.30 10.28 -2.92
N PRO A 151 7.56 11.39 -2.64
CA PRO A 151 7.55 11.98 -1.30
C PRO A 151 6.99 11.05 -0.22
N TYR A 152 6.15 10.09 -0.59
CA TYR A 152 5.47 9.20 0.36
C TYR A 152 6.21 7.90 0.61
N LEU A 153 7.16 7.55 -0.26
CA LEU A 153 7.96 6.33 -0.20
C LEU A 153 9.36 6.57 0.40
N ASN A 154 9.89 7.80 0.33
CA ASN A 154 11.20 8.14 0.87
C ASN A 154 11.18 8.63 2.34
N MET A 155 10.05 8.48 3.05
CA MET A 155 9.83 8.96 4.42
C MET A 155 9.90 7.85 5.47
#